data_AF-A0A7W8SK08-F1
#
_entry.id   AF-A0A7W8SK08-F1
#
_cell.length_a   1.000
_cell.length_b   1.000
_cell.length_c   1.000
_cell.angle_alpha   90.00
_cell.angle_beta   90.00
_cell.angle_gamma   90.00
#
_symmetry.space_group_name_H-M   'P 1'
#
loop_
_entity.id
_entity.type
_entity.pdbx_description
1 polymer ?
#
loop_
_entity_poly.entity_id
_entity_poly.type
_entity_poly.pdbx_seq_one_letter_code
_entity_poly.pdbx_strand_id
1 'polypeptide(L)'
;MTTTTPRPTTNASLVTKVRIAEQRVALLTSAPPSVPVPPLTACLAHGVTLFGGNDGIRDTWTPYGSPDMLERAMLIAMRYGLRRDDDLALAFDCVSGTAARACATPSATTKTFFGLE
;
A
#
# COMPACT_ATOMS: atom_id res chain seq x y z
N MET A 1 16.59 18.58 -14.23
CA MET A 1 17.09 18.90 -12.88
C MET A 1 16.32 17.99 -11.93
N THR A 2 16.86 16.82 -11.60
CA THR A 2 16.13 15.79 -10.84
C THR A 2 16.31 16.08 -9.35
N THR A 3 15.30 16.65 -8.72
CA THR A 3 15.25 16.85 -7.27
C THR A 3 15.06 15.50 -6.60
N THR A 4 16.14 14.86 -6.17
CA THR A 4 16.07 13.74 -5.22
C THR A 4 15.63 14.27 -3.86
N THR A 5 14.35 14.08 -3.52
CA THR A 5 13.86 14.27 -2.15
C THR A 5 14.73 13.47 -1.19
N PRO A 6 15.26 14.06 -0.11
CA PRO A 6 16.13 13.35 0.81
C PRO A 6 15.38 12.16 1.42
N ARG A 7 15.98 10.97 1.36
CA ARG A 7 15.43 9.76 1.96
C ARG A 7 15.30 10.01 3.47
N PRO A 8 14.12 9.84 4.09
CA PRO A 8 13.98 9.99 5.53
C PRO A 8 14.95 9.04 6.24
N THR A 9 15.63 9.54 7.28
CA THR A 9 16.52 8.71 8.09
C THR A 9 15.74 7.54 8.68
N THR A 10 16.40 6.39 8.85
CA THR A 10 15.77 5.14 9.32
C THR A 10 14.89 5.37 10.54
N ASN A 11 15.34 6.18 11.50
CA ASN A 11 14.62 6.50 12.73
C ASN A 11 13.31 7.30 12.49
N ALA A 12 13.31 8.28 11.58
CA ALA A 12 12.09 9.04 11.27
C ALA A 12 11.02 8.18 10.58
N SER A 13 11.45 7.27 9.70
CA SER A 13 10.54 6.33 9.03
C SER A 13 9.92 5.32 10.00
N LEU A 14 10.66 4.90 11.02
CA LEU A 14 10.19 3.97 12.06
C LEU A 14 9.19 4.64 13.00
N VAL A 15 9.52 5.83 13.53
CA VAL A 15 8.63 6.61 14.41
C VAL A 15 7.29 6.89 13.73
N THR A 16 7.30 7.16 12.42
CA THR A 16 6.09 7.41 11.64
C THR A 16 5.21 6.16 11.55
N LYS A 17 5.79 4.97 11.28
CA LYS A 17 5.03 3.71 11.21
C LYS A 17 4.39 3.35 12.55
N VAL A 18 5.13 3.53 13.65
CA VAL A 18 4.61 3.28 15.00
C VAL A 18 3.40 4.18 15.30
N ARG A 19 3.50 5.47 14.99
CA ARG A 19 2.36 6.41 15.19
C ARG A 19 1.14 6.06 14.35
N ILE A 20 1.34 5.64 13.09
CA ILE A 20 0.25 5.20 12.21
C ILE A 20 -0.47 3.98 12.80
N ALA A 21 0.30 3.01 13.31
CA ALA A 21 -0.25 1.81 13.93
C ALA A 21 -1.02 2.13 15.23
N GLU A 22 -0.46 2.96 16.11
CA GLU A 22 -1.10 3.39 17.37
C GLU A 22 -2.44 4.10 17.12
N GLN A 23 -2.51 4.91 16.07
CA GLN A 23 -3.72 5.65 15.69
C GLN A 23 -4.74 4.81 14.91
N ARG A 24 -4.43 3.53 14.61
CA ARG A 24 -5.25 2.63 13.79
C ARG A 24 -5.58 3.22 12.41
N VAL A 25 -4.59 3.92 11.83
CA VAL A 25 -4.70 4.47 10.48
C VAL A 25 -4.33 3.38 9.47
N ALA A 26 -5.23 3.13 8.51
CA ALA A 26 -4.99 2.20 7.43
C ALA A 26 -4.38 2.92 6.22
N LEU A 27 -3.45 2.24 5.55
CA LEU A 27 -2.79 2.71 4.33
C LEU A 27 -3.32 1.92 3.12
N LEU A 28 -3.62 2.63 2.04
CA LEU A 28 -3.95 2.03 0.76
C LEU A 28 -2.76 2.15 -0.20
N THR A 29 -2.44 1.06 -0.91
CA THR A 29 -1.49 1.07 -2.02
C THR A 29 -2.15 0.62 -3.32
N SER A 30 -1.95 1.40 -4.39
CA SER A 30 -2.26 0.99 -5.76
C SER A 30 -1.06 0.33 -6.46
N ALA A 31 0.01 0.03 -5.71
CA ALA A 31 1.25 -0.57 -6.23
C ALA A 31 1.79 0.10 -7.53
N PRO A 32 1.86 1.44 -7.61
CA PRO A 32 2.33 2.10 -8.82
C PRO A 32 3.80 1.72 -9.11
N PRO A 33 4.14 1.36 -10.37
CA PRO A 33 5.46 0.83 -10.70
C PRO A 33 6.56 1.91 -10.71
N SER A 34 6.20 3.18 -10.91
CA SER A 34 7.13 4.27 -11.23
C SER A 34 7.44 5.22 -10.07
N VAL A 35 6.89 4.99 -8.87
CA VAL A 35 7.12 5.85 -7.70
C VAL A 35 7.46 5.04 -6.45
N PRO A 36 8.18 5.62 -5.47
CA PRO A 36 8.38 4.98 -4.17
C PRO A 36 7.04 4.67 -3.49
N VAL A 37 6.92 3.48 -2.92
CA VAL A 37 5.72 3.01 -2.20
C VAL A 37 6.09 2.61 -0.78
N PRO A 38 5.16 2.67 0.19
CA PRO A 38 5.39 2.20 1.55
C PRO A 38 5.88 0.74 1.54
N PRO A 39 6.96 0.38 2.26
CA PRO A 39 7.50 -0.98 2.24
C PRO A 39 6.54 -1.95 2.94
N LEU A 40 5.88 -2.82 2.17
CA LEU A 40 4.78 -3.68 2.65
C LEU A 40 5.14 -4.49 3.89
N THR A 41 6.16 -5.34 3.81
CA THR A 41 6.56 -6.22 4.92
C THR A 41 6.97 -5.44 6.16
N ALA A 42 7.66 -4.31 6.00
CA ALA A 42 8.05 -3.46 7.12
C ALA A 42 6.84 -2.76 7.75
N CYS A 43 5.87 -2.29 6.96
CA CYS A 43 4.64 -1.71 7.49
C CYS A 43 3.87 -2.74 8.33
N LEU A 44 3.68 -3.95 7.81
CA LEU A 44 2.99 -5.03 8.51
C LEU A 44 3.73 -5.45 9.79
N ALA A 45 5.06 -5.56 9.74
CA ALA A 45 5.88 -5.89 10.92
C ALA A 45 5.76 -4.86 12.06
N HIS A 46 5.36 -3.61 11.75
CA HIS A 46 5.12 -2.56 12.73
C HIS A 46 3.62 -2.39 13.08
N GLY A 47 2.76 -3.33 12.69
CA GLY A 47 1.33 -3.30 12.99
C GLY A 47 0.52 -2.29 12.17
N VAL A 48 1.09 -1.74 11.10
CA VAL A 48 0.36 -0.86 10.18
C VAL A 48 -0.49 -1.71 9.24
N THR A 49 -1.79 -1.44 9.21
CA THR A 49 -2.70 -2.01 8.22
C THR A 49 -2.40 -1.42 6.84
N LEU A 50 -1.96 -2.24 5.88
CA LEU A 50 -1.71 -1.83 4.49
C LEU A 50 -2.48 -2.77 3.55
N PHE A 51 -3.32 -2.19 2.69
CA PHE A 51 -4.21 -2.94 1.80
C PHE A 51 -4.16 -2.41 0.35
N GLY A 52 -4.65 -3.22 -0.57
CA GLY A 52 -4.61 -2.98 -2.01
C GLY A 52 -5.87 -2.32 -2.55
N GLY A 53 -5.71 -1.43 -3.53
CA GLY A 53 -6.80 -0.84 -4.29
C GLY A 53 -6.41 -0.55 -5.73
N ASN A 54 -7.40 -0.36 -6.62
CA ASN A 54 -7.11 -0.06 -8.03
C ASN A 54 -6.62 1.38 -8.24
N ASP A 55 -7.13 2.31 -7.43
CA ASP A 55 -7.20 3.73 -7.80
C ASP A 55 -8.14 3.91 -9.02
N GLY A 56 -7.84 4.83 -9.94
CA GLY A 56 -8.61 5.01 -11.17
C GLY A 56 -8.64 3.76 -12.07
N ILE A 57 -9.73 3.62 -12.83
CA ILE A 57 -9.91 2.55 -13.83
C ILE A 57 -10.30 3.20 -15.16
N ARG A 58 -9.35 3.26 -16.10
CA ARG A 58 -9.53 3.79 -17.47
C ARG A 58 -10.25 5.14 -17.51
N ASP A 59 -9.83 6.05 -16.65
CA ASP A 59 -10.37 7.40 -16.54
C ASP A 59 -9.38 8.44 -17.09
N THR A 60 -9.68 9.73 -16.86
CA THR A 60 -8.83 10.83 -17.32
C THR A 60 -7.47 10.92 -16.60
N TRP A 61 -7.29 10.21 -15.48
CA TRP A 61 -6.06 10.21 -14.69
C TRP A 61 -5.15 9.04 -15.02
N THR A 62 -5.71 7.88 -15.35
CA THR A 62 -4.95 6.68 -15.68
C THR A 62 -5.59 5.87 -16.79
N PRO A 63 -4.80 5.43 -17.80
CA PRO A 63 -5.30 4.49 -18.80
C PRO A 63 -5.34 3.05 -18.26
N TYR A 64 -4.77 2.78 -17.09
CA TYR A 64 -4.67 1.46 -16.47
C TYR A 64 -5.86 1.15 -15.55
N GLY A 65 -5.86 -0.06 -14.98
CA GLY A 65 -6.86 -0.52 -14.04
C GLY A 65 -7.82 -1.55 -14.64
N SER A 66 -8.25 -2.49 -13.79
CA SER A 66 -9.12 -3.62 -14.10
C SER A 66 -10.03 -3.85 -12.90
N PRO A 67 -11.31 -4.26 -13.09
CA PRO A 67 -12.18 -4.62 -11.97
C PRO A 67 -11.75 -5.92 -11.26
N ASP A 68 -10.67 -6.58 -11.72
CA ASP A 68 -10.14 -7.80 -11.14
C ASP A 68 -9.16 -7.50 -9.97
N MET A 69 -9.55 -7.89 -8.76
CA MET A 69 -8.71 -7.74 -7.56
C MET A 69 -7.63 -8.81 -7.44
N LEU A 70 -7.73 -9.96 -8.13
CA LEU A 70 -6.64 -10.94 -8.24
C LEU A 70 -5.52 -10.39 -9.12
N GLU A 71 -5.88 -9.70 -10.21
CA GLU A 71 -4.91 -8.94 -11.01
C GLU A 71 -4.23 -7.86 -10.14
N ARG A 72 -4.99 -7.16 -9.29
CA ARG A 72 -4.42 -6.20 -8.34
C ARG A 72 -3.46 -6.86 -7.34
N ALA A 73 -3.81 -8.03 -6.80
CA ALA A 73 -2.92 -8.79 -5.91
C ALA A 73 -1.62 -9.21 -6.63
N MET A 74 -1.72 -9.64 -7.89
CA MET A 74 -0.55 -9.94 -8.72
C MET A 74 0.36 -8.71 -8.89
N LEU A 75 -0.21 -7.54 -9.19
CA LEU A 75 0.56 -6.30 -9.33
C LEU A 75 1.23 -5.88 -8.01
N ILE A 76 0.55 -6.05 -6.88
CA ILE A 76 1.13 -5.86 -5.55
C ILE A 76 2.32 -6.82 -5.34
N ALA A 77 2.14 -8.11 -5.61
CA ALA A 77 3.20 -9.09 -5.46
C ALA A 77 4.43 -8.74 -6.32
N MET A 78 4.21 -8.36 -7.59
CA MET A 78 5.27 -7.90 -8.49
C MET A 78 5.96 -6.64 -7.95
N ARG A 79 5.21 -5.65 -7.46
CA ARG A 79 5.75 -4.39 -6.96
C ARG A 79 6.66 -4.58 -5.75
N TYR A 80 6.31 -5.51 -4.86
CA TYR A 80 7.04 -5.78 -3.62
C TYR A 80 8.03 -6.94 -3.72
N GLY A 81 8.18 -7.58 -4.90
CA GLY A 81 9.13 -8.67 -5.10
C GLY A 81 8.76 -9.96 -4.38
N LEU A 82 7.46 -10.17 -4.12
CA LEU A 82 6.88 -11.34 -3.46
C LEU A 82 6.86 -12.53 -4.40
N ARG A 83 7.36 -13.70 -3.95
CA ARG A 83 7.55 -14.87 -4.84
C ARG A 83 7.12 -16.19 -4.25
N ARG A 84 7.19 -16.34 -2.93
CA ARG A 84 6.83 -17.58 -2.25
C ARG A 84 5.33 -17.66 -2.04
N ASP A 85 4.80 -18.85 -1.80
CA ASP A 85 3.36 -19.05 -1.59
C ASP A 85 2.82 -18.25 -0.39
N ASP A 86 3.60 -18.14 0.69
CA ASP A 86 3.29 -17.29 1.85
C ASP A 86 3.30 -15.80 1.48
N ASP A 87 4.22 -15.36 0.62
CA ASP A 87 4.22 -14.00 0.09
C ASP A 87 3.00 -13.73 -0.81
N LEU A 88 2.60 -14.70 -1.65
CA LEU A 88 1.43 -14.57 -2.52
C LEU A 88 0.13 -14.56 -1.72
N ALA A 89 0.06 -15.38 -0.66
CA ALA A 89 -1.05 -15.33 0.30
C ALA A 89 -1.13 -13.96 0.99
N LEU A 90 0.01 -13.34 1.31
CA LEU A 90 0.05 -11.98 1.84
C LEU A 90 -0.49 -10.95 0.84
N ALA A 91 -0.07 -11.03 -0.43
CA ALA A 91 -0.57 -10.14 -1.47
C ALA A 91 -2.09 -10.31 -1.70
N PHE A 92 -2.58 -11.54 -1.62
CA PHE A 92 -4.01 -11.84 -1.69
C PHE A 92 -4.78 -11.31 -0.47
N ASP A 93 -4.22 -11.41 0.74
CA ASP A 93 -4.87 -10.87 1.95
C ASP A 93 -5.01 -9.34 1.88
N CYS A 94 -4.07 -8.64 1.23
CA CYS A 94 -4.15 -7.20 0.98
C CYS A 94 -5.39 -6.79 0.17
N VAL A 95 -5.97 -7.67 -0.64
CA VAL A 95 -7.19 -7.37 -1.43
C VAL A 95 -8.43 -8.10 -0.91
N SER A 96 -8.32 -8.82 0.21
CA SER A 96 -9.40 -9.60 0.80
C SER A 96 -9.55 -9.30 2.30
N GLY A 97 -9.01 -10.14 3.19
CA GLY A 97 -9.21 -10.04 4.64
C GLY A 97 -8.67 -8.73 5.22
N THR A 98 -7.46 -8.31 4.84
CA THR A 98 -6.90 -7.04 5.29
C THR A 98 -7.66 -5.84 4.74
N ALA A 99 -8.08 -5.88 3.46
CA ALA A 99 -8.90 -4.82 2.87
C ALA A 99 -10.27 -4.68 3.56
N ALA A 100 -10.94 -5.81 3.82
CA ALA A 100 -12.22 -5.82 4.53
C ALA A 100 -12.09 -5.22 5.92
N ARG A 101 -11.07 -5.61 6.70
CA ARG A 101 -10.79 -5.04 8.03
C ARG A 101 -10.52 -3.53 7.96
N ALA A 102 -9.76 -3.09 6.96
CA ALA A 102 -9.43 -1.68 6.76
C ALA A 102 -10.67 -0.84 6.45
N CYS A 103 -11.56 -1.33 5.58
CA CYS A 103 -12.75 -0.60 5.15
C CYS A 103 -13.94 -0.70 6.12
N ALA A 104 -13.99 -1.71 6.99
CA ALA A 104 -15.15 -1.97 7.86
C ALA A 104 -15.18 -1.16 9.16
N THR A 105 -14.14 -0.40 9.50
CA THR A 105 -14.08 0.31 10.78
C THR A 105 -14.55 1.77 10.65
N PRO A 106 -15.58 2.22 11.40
CA PRO A 106 -16.09 3.60 11.34
C PRO A 106 -15.07 4.70 11.72
N SER A 107 -13.96 4.32 12.35
CA SER A 107 -12.89 5.22 12.78
C SER A 107 -11.60 5.11 11.96
N ALA A 108 -11.52 4.21 10.97
CA ALA A 108 -10.33 4.10 10.13
C ALA A 108 -10.25 5.29 9.18
N THR A 109 -9.39 6.24 9.52
CA THR A 109 -8.90 7.21 8.55
C THR A 109 -8.07 6.44 7.53
N THR A 110 -8.59 6.27 6.32
CA THR A 110 -7.84 5.71 5.19
C THR A 110 -7.17 6.85 4.46
N LYS A 111 -5.83 6.82 4.40
CA LYS A 111 -5.06 7.79 3.60
C LYS A 111 -4.46 7.10 2.40
N THR A 112 -4.94 7.47 1.21
CA THR A 112 -4.31 7.09 -0.06
C THR A 112 -3.06 7.94 -0.24
N PHE A 113 -1.89 7.31 -0.34
CA PHE A 113 -0.66 8.03 -0.65
C PHE A 113 -0.55 8.18 -2.17
N PHE A 114 -0.90 9.38 -2.66
CA PHE A 114 -0.57 9.82 -4.01
C PHE A 114 0.83 10.43 -4.00
N GLY A 115 1.65 10.07 -4.98
CA GLY A 115 2.89 10.78 -5.26
C GLY A 115 2.59 12.13 -5.90
N LEU A 116 2.27 13.13 -5.09
CA LEU A 116 2.33 14.54 -5.43
C LEU A 116 3.07 15.24 -4.29
N GLU A 117 4.30 15.65 -4.62
CA GLU A 117 5.26 16.52 -3.89
C GLU A 117 5.54 16.26 -2.40
#